data_AF-A0A151ERQ8-F1
#
_entry.id   AF-A0A151ERQ8-F1
#
_cell.length_a   1.000
_cell.length_b   1.000
_cell.length_c   1.000
_cell.angle_alpha   90.00
_cell.angle_beta   90.00
_cell.angle_gamma   90.00
#
_symmetry.space_group_name_H-M   'P 1'
#
loop_
_entity.id
_entity.type
_entity.pdbx_description
1 polymer ?
#
loop_
_entity_poly.entity_id
_entity_poly.type
_entity_poly.pdbx_seq_one_letter_code
_entity_poly.pdbx_strand_id
1 'polypeptide(L)'
;MKEILSIIGLYFVMELGDKTMLSSLALAAKYNPWVVFVGALIGLGLVTALSVTVGQTLSQYLSEGTIQKVSGIIFVVVGILIFAGKL
;
A
#
# COMPACT_ATOMS: atom_id res chain seq x y z
N MET A 1 -7.82 2.64 -22.00
CA MET A 1 -6.41 2.17 -22.10
C MET A 1 -5.40 3.16 -21.54
N LYS A 2 -5.46 4.47 -21.87
CA LYS A 2 -4.50 5.46 -21.33
C LYS A 2 -4.46 5.50 -19.79
N GLU A 3 -5.62 5.47 -19.13
CA GLU A 3 -5.71 5.50 -17.67
C GLU A 3 -5.08 4.27 -17.00
N ILE A 4 -5.33 3.07 -17.53
CA ILE A 4 -4.75 1.82 -17.02
C ILE A 4 -3.23 1.88 -17.09
N LEU A 5 -2.69 2.36 -18.21
CA LEU A 5 -1.24 2.47 -18.41
C LEU A 5 -0.63 3.48 -17.41
N SER A 6 -1.30 4.61 -17.18
CA SER A 6 -0.87 5.60 -16.19
C SER A 6 -0.87 5.05 -14.77
N ILE A 7 -1.92 4.31 -14.38
CA ILE A 7 -2.02 3.71 -13.04
C ILE A 7 -0.89 2.70 -12.84
N ILE A 8 -0.68 1.79 -13.80
CA ILE A 8 0.40 0.78 -13.71
C ILE A 8 1.77 1.48 -13.61
N GLY A 9 2.02 2.50 -14.45
CA GLY A 9 3.27 3.23 -14.43
C GLY A 9 3.51 3.97 -13.12
N LEU A 10 2.50 4.69 -12.60
CA LEU A 10 2.59 5.39 -11.32
C LEU A 10 2.81 4.41 -10.16
N TYR A 11 2.04 3.32 -10.11
CA TYR A 11 2.17 2.32 -9.06
C TYR A 11 3.56 1.69 -9.08
N PHE A 12 4.08 1.36 -10.27
CA PHE A 12 5.44 0.85 -10.42
C PHE A 12 6.50 1.82 -9.90
N VAL A 13 6.37 3.12 -10.21
CA VAL A 13 7.30 4.16 -9.73
C VAL A 13 7.18 4.38 -8.22
N MET A 14 5.96 4.31 -7.65
CA MET A 14 5.74 4.45 -6.21
C MET A 14 6.31 3.27 -5.41
N GLU A 15 6.22 2.05 -5.96
CA GLU A 15 6.71 0.84 -5.30
C GLU A 15 8.22 0.61 -5.51
N LEU A 16 8.85 1.35 -6.42
CA LEU A 16 10.25 1.23 -6.77
C LEU A 16 11.15 1.61 -5.59
N GLY A 17 11.77 0.60 -4.98
CA GLY A 17 12.66 0.78 -3.83
C GLY A 17 11.94 0.82 -2.48
N ASP A 18 10.65 0.49 -2.43
CA ASP A 18 9.95 0.30 -1.16
C ASP A 18 10.46 -0.94 -0.40
N LYS A 19 10.27 -0.95 0.92
CA LYS A 19 10.60 -2.08 1.81
C LYS A 19 9.95 -3.38 1.35
N THR A 20 8.71 -3.34 0.85
CA THR A 20 8.02 -4.53 0.37
C THR A 20 8.71 -5.13 -0.87
N MET A 21 9.12 -4.29 -1.83
CA MET A 21 9.89 -4.69 -3.01
C MET A 21 11.25 -5.29 -2.63
N LEU A 22 12.00 -4.62 -1.75
CA LEU A 22 13.31 -5.11 -1.29
C LEU A 22 13.20 -6.45 -0.54
N SER A 23 12.16 -6.61 0.29
CA SER A 23 11.91 -7.88 0.99
C SER A 23 11.57 -9.02 0.03
N SER A 24 10.76 -8.73 -1.01
CA SER A 24 10.38 -9.70 -2.03
C SER A 24 11.59 -10.10 -2.88
N LEU A 25 12.45 -9.14 -3.22
CA LEU A 25 13.71 -9.40 -3.93
C LEU A 25 14.65 -10.28 -3.09
N ALA A 26 14.79 -9.99 -1.79
CA ALA A 26 15.59 -10.80 -0.89
C ALA A 26 15.06 -12.24 -0.76
N LEU A 27 13.73 -12.42 -0.70
CA LEU A 27 13.12 -13.75 -0.73
C LEU A 27 13.37 -14.46 -2.07
N ALA A 28 13.24 -13.75 -3.20
CA ALA A 28 13.48 -14.32 -4.53
C ALA A 28 14.94 -14.71 -4.76
N ALA A 29 15.89 -14.07 -4.08
CA ALA A 29 17.30 -14.47 -4.10
C ALA A 29 17.58 -15.77 -3.32
N LYS A 30 16.70 -16.14 -2.37
CA LYS A 30 16.86 -17.31 -1.49
C LYS A 30 15.97 -18.50 -1.87
N TYR A 31 14.79 -18.24 -2.43
CA TYR A 31 13.77 -19.24 -2.77
C TYR A 31 13.46 -19.21 -4.27
N ASN A 32 12.60 -20.13 -4.75
CA ASN A 32 12.20 -20.14 -6.15
C ASN A 32 11.52 -18.81 -6.53
N PRO A 33 12.06 -18.03 -7.50
CA PRO A 33 11.54 -16.72 -7.86
C PRO A 33 10.07 -16.73 -8.30
N TRP A 34 9.62 -17.80 -8.97
CA TRP A 34 8.23 -17.93 -9.41
C TRP A 34 7.27 -18.11 -8.24
N VAL A 35 7.66 -18.87 -7.23
CA VAL A 35 6.85 -19.08 -6.02
C VAL A 35 6.76 -17.78 -5.22
N VAL A 36 7.88 -17.07 -5.07
CA VAL A 36 7.89 -15.76 -4.39
C VAL A 36 7.06 -14.74 -5.15
N PHE A 37 7.17 -14.70 -6.49
CA PHE A 37 6.37 -13.82 -7.33
C PHE A 37 4.86 -14.06 -7.16
N VAL A 38 4.41 -15.31 -7.26
CA VAL A 38 2.99 -15.66 -7.07
C VAL A 38 2.53 -15.35 -5.65
N GLY A 39 3.34 -15.65 -4.64
CA GLY A 39 3.04 -15.33 -3.24
C GLY A 39 2.89 -13.82 -2.99
N ALA A 40 3.84 -13.03 -3.51
CA ALA A 40 3.80 -11.57 -3.41
C ALA A 40 2.59 -10.98 -4.16
N LEU A 41 2.28 -11.49 -5.35
CA LEU A 41 1.12 -11.07 -6.13
C LEU A 41 -0.19 -11.33 -5.38
N ILE A 42 -0.35 -12.53 -4.80
CA ILE A 42 -1.54 -12.88 -4.02
C ILE A 42 -1.61 -12.02 -2.75
N GLY A 43 -0.50 -11.87 -2.02
CA GLY A 43 -0.45 -11.06 -0.81
C GLY A 43 -0.84 -9.61 -1.05
N LEU A 44 -0.23 -8.97 -2.06
CA LEU A 44 -0.54 -7.59 -2.45
C LEU A 44 -1.99 -7.46 -2.94
N GLY A 45 -2.46 -8.41 -3.75
CA GLY A 45 -3.84 -8.45 -4.23
C GLY A 45 -4.85 -8.53 -3.08
N LEU A 46 -4.61 -9.38 -2.09
CA LEU A 46 -5.48 -9.53 -0.92
C LEU A 46 -5.51 -8.27 -0.05
N VAL A 47 -4.34 -7.70 0.26
CA VAL A 47 -4.26 -6.45 1.05
C VAL A 47 -4.98 -5.32 0.33
N THR A 48 -4.79 -5.20 -0.99
CA THR A 48 -5.46 -4.18 -1.80
C THR A 48 -6.97 -4.39 -1.82
N ALA A 49 -7.44 -5.61 -2.05
CA ALA A 49 -8.86 -5.94 -2.07
C ALA A 49 -9.54 -5.64 -0.72
N LEU A 50 -8.89 -6.00 0.39
CA LEU A 50 -9.37 -5.67 1.73
C LEU A 50 -9.40 -4.15 1.96
N SER A 51 -8.33 -3.45 1.59
CA SER A 51 -8.23 -2.00 1.76
C SER A 51 -9.31 -1.25 0.99
N VAL A 52 -9.57 -1.64 -0.26
CA VAL A 52 -10.62 -1.05 -1.10
C VAL A 52 -12.00 -1.36 -0.53
N THR A 53 -12.25 -2.61 -0.13
CA THR A 53 -13.56 -3.01 0.43
C THR A 53 -13.86 -2.22 1.70
N VAL A 54 -12.91 -2.17 2.64
CA VAL A 54 -13.07 -1.41 3.89
C VAL A 54 -13.22 0.08 3.62
N GLY A 55 -12.39 0.66 2.75
CA GLY A 55 -12.46 2.07 2.39
C GLY A 55 -13.79 2.45 1.75
N GLN A 56 -14.31 1.60 0.86
CA GLN A 56 -15.58 1.81 0.18
C GLN A 56 -16.76 1.71 1.15
N THR A 57 -16.78 0.71 2.03
CA THR A 57 -17.80 0.58 3.08
C THR A 57 -17.76 1.80 4.01
N LEU A 58 -16.58 2.23 4.45
CA LEU A 58 -16.45 3.38 5.35
C LEU A 58 -16.94 4.68 4.69
N SER A 59 -16.72 4.83 3.38
CA SER A 59 -17.17 5.98 2.59
C SER A 59 -18.69 6.06 2.43
N GLN A 60 -19.42 4.97 2.67
CA GLN A 60 -20.89 4.98 2.67
C GLN A 60 -21.46 5.54 3.99
N TYR A 61 -20.73 5.43 5.10
CA TYR A 61 -21.19 5.85 6.42
C TYR A 61 -20.60 7.20 6.86
N LEU A 62 -19.44 7.58 6.34
CA LEU A 62 -18.74 8.82 6.70
C LEU A 62 -18.68 9.76 5.51
N SER A 63 -18.83 11.06 5.77
CA SER A 63 -18.61 12.07 4.74
C SER A 63 -17.13 12.14 4.36
N GLU A 64 -16.85 12.40 3.07
CA GLU A 64 -15.49 12.49 2.53
C GLU A 64 -14.61 13.49 3.28
N GLY A 65 -15.19 14.62 3.71
CA GLY A 65 -14.50 15.61 4.53
C GLY A 65 -14.12 15.12 5.93
N THR A 66 -14.86 14.17 6.50
CA THR A 66 -14.49 13.53 7.78
C THR A 66 -13.34 12.57 7.58
N ILE A 67 -13.40 11.75 6.51
CA ILE A 67 -12.34 10.78 6.18
C ILE A 67 -11.02 11.52 5.93
N GLN A 68 -11.02 12.61 5.17
CA GLN A 68 -9.82 13.42 4.91
C GLN A 68 -9.24 14.06 6.17
N LYS A 69 -10.08 14.63 7.04
CA LYS A 69 -9.60 15.24 8.30
C LYS A 69 -8.99 14.19 9.22
N VAL A 70 -9.67 13.06 9.38
CA VAL A 70 -9.21 11.97 10.25
C VAL A 70 -7.91 11.35 9.69
N SER A 71 -7.83 11.07 8.40
CA SER A 71 -6.61 10.53 7.78
C SER A 71 -5.45 11.51 7.90
N GLY A 72 -5.67 12.81 7.67
CA GLY A 72 -4.66 13.85 7.85
C GLY A 72 -4.14 13.91 9.29
N ILE A 73 -5.03 13.89 10.29
CA ILE A 73 -4.65 13.87 11.71
C ILE A 73 -3.81 12.62 12.03
N ILE A 74 -4.24 11.45 11.56
CA ILE A 74 -3.50 10.19 11.76
C ILE A 74 -2.09 10.30 11.15
N PHE A 75 -1.96 10.79 9.92
CA PHE A 75 -0.67 10.97 9.26
C PHE A 75 0.25 11.93 10.02
N VAL A 76 -0.27 13.05 10.52
CA VAL A 76 0.51 14.01 11.33
C VAL A 76 0.96 13.37 12.63
N VAL A 77 0.06 12.66 13.34
CA VAL A 77 0.40 11.98 14.60
C VAL A 77 1.47 10.92 14.38
N VAL A 78 1.32 10.07 13.36
CA VAL A 78 2.32 9.05 13.01
C VAL A 78 3.66 9.71 12.65
N GLY A 79 3.64 10.79 11.86
CA GLY A 79 4.84 11.55 11.51
C GLY A 79 5.56 12.11 12.73
N ILE A 80 4.83 12.67 13.70
CA ILE A 80 5.39 13.15 14.97
C ILE A 80 5.99 12.00 15.79
N LEU A 81 5.31 10.85 15.85
CA LEU A 81 5.79 9.69 16.60
C LEU A 81 7.10 9.13 16.02
N ILE A 82 7.19 9.05 14.68
CA ILE A 82 8.42 8.68 13.97
C ILE A 82 9.53 9.69 14.25
N PHE A 83 9.23 11.00 14.16
CA PHE A 83 10.22 12.05 14.42
C PHE A 83 10.73 12.02 15.87
N ALA A 84 9.86 11.69 16.82
CA ALA A 84 10.22 11.52 18.23
C ALA A 84 10.95 10.19 18.54
N GLY A 85 11.17 9.32 17.53
CA GLY A 85 11.82 8.02 17.70
C GLY A 85 11.03 7.02 18.53
N LYS A 86 9.71 7.23 18.68
CA LYS A 86 8.82 6.32 19.41
C LYS A 86 8.20 5.25 18.52
N LEU A 87 8.38 5.39 17.20
CA LEU A 87 7.99 4.47 16.14
C LEU A 87 9.15 4.38 15.15
#